data_AF-A0A1K1QF28-F1
#
_entry.id   AF-A0A1K1QF28-F1
#
_cell.length_a   1.000
_cell.length_b   1.000
_cell.length_c   1.000
_cell.angle_alpha   90.00
_cell.angle_beta   90.00
_cell.angle_gamma   90.00
#
_symmetry.space_group_name_H-M   'P 1'
#
loop_
_entity.id
_entity.type
_entity.pdbx_description
1 polymer ?
#
loop_
_entity_poly.entity_id
_entity_poly.type
_entity_poly.pdbx_seq_one_letter_code
_entity_poly.pdbx_strand_id
1 'polypeptide(L)'
;MQKIEYGDINKFLVSIGLVLIGLAVLTPYLYLKEDFGLFITTKEFNEFQEPIQSLILDKQKKVAFIQCIINWIPLVLSLSGIGLIIWGLRRWFERQSKIDERFDKEILILDLQIEKQSATEKLQNISRDLNEIQIGESSNPNQIQQKVFKKYLDVEKKVAELFESYNSPNFSIYTDIKIDKKYDVDILLRSKNNKFSDRIVEIKYFSDFLQTNILESALNRLNRTSNHYFKLTNKKIVPVFIVVYDKAKVNQESIEKSKKQLSEFTKEIDIFKRIKIEFIDENSISGFDVKSVLKK
;
A
#
# COMPACT_ATOMS: atom_id res chain seq x y z
N MET A 1 19.88 -0.47 -18.67
CA MET A 1 18.63 -0.13 -19.38
C MET A 1 17.66 0.45 -18.37
N GLN A 2 17.32 1.74 -18.50
CA GLN A 2 16.27 2.38 -17.68
C GLN A 2 14.96 1.63 -17.92
N LYS A 3 14.32 1.15 -16.84
CA LYS A 3 13.00 0.54 -16.92
C LYS A 3 12.04 1.63 -17.36
N ILE A 4 11.51 1.52 -18.58
CA ILE A 4 10.44 2.39 -19.08
C ILE A 4 9.34 2.39 -18.03
N GLU A 5 9.06 3.55 -17.43
CA GLU A 5 8.01 3.66 -16.45
C GLU A 5 6.68 3.39 -17.14
N TYR A 6 5.88 2.47 -16.60
CA TYR A 6 4.65 2.03 -17.26
C TYR A 6 3.60 3.13 -17.46
N GLY A 7 3.74 4.29 -16.83
CA GLY A 7 2.95 5.50 -17.13
C GLY A 7 3.20 6.02 -18.54
N ASP A 8 4.40 5.80 -19.07
CA ASP A 8 4.79 6.22 -20.42
C ASP A 8 4.07 5.40 -21.49
N ILE A 9 3.78 4.12 -21.24
CA ILE A 9 3.10 3.26 -22.22
C ILE A 9 1.68 3.74 -22.51
N ASN A 10 0.93 4.14 -21.48
CA ASN A 10 -0.44 4.62 -21.68
C ASN A 10 -0.46 5.99 -22.37
N LYS A 11 0.46 6.89 -21.99
CA LYS A 11 0.63 8.19 -22.66
C LYS A 11 1.08 8.03 -24.11
N PHE A 12 1.93 7.05 -24.39
CA PHE A 12 2.39 6.70 -25.72
C PHE A 12 1.25 6.19 -26.61
N LEU A 13 0.37 5.32 -26.10
CA LEU A 13 -0.80 4.85 -26.85
C LEU A 13 -1.77 5.99 -27.21
N VAL A 14 -2.02 6.90 -26.27
CA VAL A 14 -2.84 8.10 -26.53
C VAL A 14 -2.18 9.02 -27.56
N SER A 15 -0.86 9.21 -27.47
CA SER A 15 -0.09 10.02 -28.42
C SER A 15 -0.13 9.44 -29.85
N ILE A 16 0.07 8.14 -30.02
CA ILE A 16 -0.08 7.47 -31.32
C ILE A 16 -1.49 7.68 -31.86
N GLY A 17 -2.51 7.53 -31.02
CA GLY A 17 -3.89 7.73 -31.43
C GLY A 17 -4.17 9.15 -31.94
N LEU A 18 -3.61 10.17 -31.29
CA LEU A 18 -3.72 11.57 -31.74
C LEU A 18 -3.01 11.80 -33.08
N VAL A 19 -1.82 11.20 -33.27
CA VAL A 19 -1.09 11.28 -34.55
C VAL A 19 -1.90 10.66 -35.68
N LEU A 20 -2.54 9.50 -35.44
CA LEU A 20 -3.38 8.84 -36.45
C LEU A 20 -4.60 9.69 -36.84
N ILE A 21 -5.24 10.35 -35.88
CA ILE A 21 -6.34 11.28 -36.16
C ILE A 21 -5.83 12.49 -36.96
N GLY A 22 -4.66 13.03 -36.60
CA GLY A 22 -4.03 14.11 -37.37
C GLY A 22 -3.74 13.70 -38.81
N LEU A 23 -3.21 12.49 -39.03
CA LEU A 23 -2.97 11.92 -40.35
C LEU A 23 -4.26 11.69 -41.14
N ALA A 24 -5.35 11.33 -40.47
CA ALA A 24 -6.65 11.15 -41.12
C ALA A 24 -7.17 12.46 -41.74
N VAL A 25 -6.88 13.61 -41.14
CA VAL A 25 -7.23 14.93 -41.68
C VAL A 25 -6.19 15.42 -42.70
N LEU A 26 -4.91 15.15 -42.45
CA LEU A 26 -3.83 15.60 -43.33
C LEU A 26 -3.83 14.89 -44.69
N THR A 27 -4.16 13.60 -44.72
CA THR A 27 -4.19 12.80 -45.95
C THR A 27 -5.11 13.37 -47.03
N PRO A 28 -6.41 13.66 -46.77
CA PRO A 28 -7.28 14.26 -47.78
C PRO A 28 -6.87 15.68 -48.12
N TYR A 29 -6.33 16.46 -47.18
CA TYR A 29 -5.79 17.79 -47.46
C TYR A 29 -4.63 17.75 -48.45
N LEU A 30 -3.64 16.89 -48.23
CA LEU A 30 -2.50 16.71 -49.14
C LEU A 30 -2.96 16.20 -50.51
N TYR A 31 -3.94 15.30 -50.54
CA TYR A 31 -4.52 14.80 -51.78
C TYR A 31 -5.21 15.90 -52.61
N LEU A 32 -6.01 16.75 -51.97
CA LEU A 32 -6.73 17.84 -52.65
C LEU A 32 -5.81 18.99 -53.09
N LYS A 33 -4.67 19.15 -52.41
CA LYS A 33 -3.68 20.18 -52.75
C LYS A 33 -2.83 19.80 -53.97
N GLU A 34 -2.64 18.50 -54.20
CA GLU A 34 -1.76 18.01 -55.25
C GLU A 34 -2.45 18.11 -56.62
N ASP A 35 -1.86 18.88 -57.53
CA ASP A 35 -2.21 18.79 -58.95
C ASP A 35 -1.46 17.62 -59.56
N PHE A 36 -2.16 16.51 -59.77
CA PHE A 36 -1.57 15.31 -60.36
C PHE A 36 -1.14 15.51 -61.82
N GLY A 37 -1.42 16.66 -62.45
CA GLY A 37 -0.96 17.01 -63.79
C GLY A 37 -1.46 16.04 -64.85
N LEU A 38 -2.69 15.54 -64.67
CA LEU A 38 -3.31 14.52 -65.54
C LEU A 38 -4.03 15.12 -66.75
N PHE A 39 -4.18 16.44 -66.81
CA PHE A 39 -4.82 17.15 -67.92
C PHE A 39 -3.81 17.32 -69.07
N ILE A 40 -3.68 16.29 -69.90
CA ILE A 40 -2.86 16.31 -71.12
C ILE A 40 -3.77 15.96 -72.30
N THR A 41 -3.73 16.76 -73.36
CA THR A 41 -4.55 16.47 -74.55
C THR A 41 -3.96 15.30 -75.35
N THR A 42 -4.79 14.56 -76.08
CA THR A 42 -4.33 13.44 -76.93
C THR A 42 -3.30 13.90 -77.97
N LYS A 43 -3.40 15.15 -78.42
CA LYS A 43 -2.47 15.75 -79.37
C LYS A 43 -1.08 15.95 -78.73
N GLU A 44 -1.02 16.56 -77.55
CA GLU A 44 0.23 16.75 -76.80
C GLU A 44 0.82 15.40 -76.35
N PHE A 45 -0.01 14.43 -75.99
CA PHE A 45 0.43 13.09 -75.60
C PHE A 45 1.18 12.38 -76.75
N ASN A 46 0.65 12.48 -77.97
CA ASN A 46 1.23 11.85 -79.16
C ASN A 46 2.51 12.57 -79.65
N GLU A 47 2.75 13.80 -79.23
CA GLU A 47 3.98 14.57 -79.53
C GLU A 47 5.16 14.18 -78.62
N PHE A 48 4.91 13.46 -77.52
CA PHE A 48 5.97 12.98 -76.63
C PHE A 48 6.70 11.72 -77.15
N GLN A 49 7.95 11.54 -76.73
CA GLN A 49 8.73 10.33 -76.97
C GLN A 49 8.15 9.14 -76.18
N GLU A 50 8.28 7.92 -76.72
CA GLU A 50 7.73 6.68 -76.11
C GLU A 50 8.06 6.50 -74.60
N PRO A 51 9.29 6.78 -74.10
CA PRO A 51 9.59 6.67 -72.67
C PRO A 51 8.74 7.61 -71.81
N ILE A 52 8.45 8.82 -72.29
CA ILE A 52 7.65 9.83 -71.58
C ILE A 52 6.18 9.42 -71.58
N GLN A 53 5.67 8.91 -72.70
CA GLN A 53 4.31 8.36 -72.80
C GLN A 53 4.09 7.22 -71.78
N SER A 54 5.06 6.31 -71.66
CA SER A 54 5.00 5.21 -70.69
C SER A 54 4.96 5.69 -69.24
N LEU A 55 5.71 6.75 -68.91
CA LEU A 55 5.74 7.36 -67.58
C LEU A 55 4.41 8.04 -67.24
N ILE A 56 3.80 8.74 -68.20
CA ILE A 56 2.49 9.37 -68.04
C ILE A 56 1.41 8.31 -67.81
N LEU A 57 1.41 7.21 -68.58
CA LEU A 57 0.46 6.11 -68.40
C LEU A 57 0.63 5.42 -67.04
N ASP A 58 1.86 5.23 -66.58
CA ASP A 58 2.13 4.68 -65.24
C ASP A 58 1.65 5.63 -64.12
N LYS A 59 1.90 6.94 -64.29
CA LYS A 59 1.40 7.97 -63.36
C LYS A 59 -0.14 7.97 -63.31
N GLN A 60 -0.82 7.90 -64.45
CA GLN A 60 -2.28 7.80 -64.53
C GLN A 60 -2.82 6.57 -63.78
N LYS A 61 -2.19 5.39 -63.97
CA LYS A 61 -2.57 4.16 -63.26
C LYS A 61 -2.40 4.29 -61.73
N LYS A 62 -1.29 4.86 -61.27
CA LYS A 62 -1.03 5.11 -59.85
C LYS A 62 -2.05 6.06 -59.23
N VAL A 63 -2.37 7.17 -59.92
CA VAL A 63 -3.37 8.14 -59.43
C VAL A 63 -4.77 7.53 -59.42
N ALA A 64 -5.15 6.76 -60.45
CA ALA A 64 -6.42 6.04 -60.48
C ALA A 64 -6.55 5.04 -59.31
N PHE A 65 -5.46 4.34 -58.97
CA PHE A 65 -5.41 3.47 -57.80
C PHE A 65 -5.59 4.26 -56.50
N ILE A 66 -4.87 5.37 -56.33
CA ILE A 66 -5.00 6.25 -55.14
C ILE A 66 -6.44 6.77 -55.00
N GLN A 67 -7.07 7.21 -56.09
CA GLN A 67 -8.47 7.68 -56.10
C GLN A 67 -9.46 6.61 -55.60
N CYS A 68 -9.17 5.32 -55.83
CA CYS A 68 -10.01 4.23 -55.34
C CYS A 68 -9.92 4.06 -53.82
N ILE A 69 -8.73 4.25 -53.24
CA ILE A 69 -8.46 4.00 -51.81
C ILE A 69 -8.54 5.24 -50.92
N ILE A 70 -8.46 6.45 -51.50
CA ILE A 70 -8.28 7.70 -50.75
C ILE A 70 -9.40 7.97 -49.75
N ASN A 71 -10.63 7.57 -50.06
CA ASN A 71 -11.78 7.75 -49.16
C ASN A 71 -11.74 6.78 -47.96
N TRP A 72 -11.07 5.64 -48.10
CA TRP A 72 -10.97 4.62 -47.06
C TRP A 72 -9.84 4.88 -46.07
N ILE A 73 -8.76 5.52 -46.51
CA ILE A 73 -7.58 5.80 -45.67
C ILE A 73 -7.93 6.65 -44.43
N PRO A 74 -8.63 7.81 -44.56
CA PRO A 74 -9.03 8.61 -43.40
C PRO A 74 -9.95 7.87 -42.44
N LEU A 75 -10.85 7.03 -42.98
CA LEU A 75 -11.78 6.24 -42.18
C LEU A 75 -11.04 5.23 -41.29
N VAL A 76 -10.10 4.47 -41.87
CA VAL A 76 -9.30 3.47 -41.15
C VAL A 76 -8.38 4.13 -40.12
N LEU A 77 -7.71 5.24 -40.49
CA LEU A 77 -6.85 5.99 -39.58
C LEU A 77 -7.63 6.59 -38.40
N SER A 78 -8.83 7.13 -38.66
CA SER A 78 -9.69 7.68 -37.59
C SER A 78 -10.18 6.60 -36.63
N LEU A 79 -10.67 5.47 -37.15
CA LEU A 79 -11.17 4.37 -36.32
C LEU A 79 -10.06 3.75 -35.47
N SER A 80 -8.89 3.53 -36.06
CA SER A 80 -7.73 3.02 -35.32
C SER A 80 -7.22 4.01 -34.27
N GLY A 81 -7.16 5.30 -34.60
CA GLY A 81 -6.78 6.37 -33.66
C GLY A 81 -7.72 6.47 -32.47
N ILE A 82 -9.03 6.49 -32.71
CA ILE A 82 -10.06 6.50 -31.67
C ILE A 82 -9.95 5.25 -30.78
N GLY A 83 -9.76 4.07 -31.39
CA GLY A 83 -9.58 2.82 -30.66
C GLY A 83 -8.38 2.85 -29.71
N LEU A 84 -7.23 3.36 -30.17
CA LEU A 84 -6.03 3.50 -29.35
C LEU A 84 -6.20 4.52 -28.21
N ILE A 85 -6.87 5.65 -28.46
CA ILE A 85 -7.17 6.63 -27.43
C ILE A 85 -8.08 6.02 -26.36
N ILE A 86 -9.17 5.38 -26.75
CA ILE A 86 -10.11 4.75 -25.80
C ILE A 86 -9.39 3.68 -24.97
N TRP A 87 -8.60 2.83 -25.62
CA TRP A 87 -7.87 1.78 -24.94
C TRP A 87 -6.80 2.33 -23.98
N GLY A 88 -6.01 3.31 -24.44
CA GLY A 88 -5.00 4.00 -23.65
C GLY A 88 -5.59 4.72 -22.44
N LEU A 89 -6.69 5.47 -22.64
CA LEU A 89 -7.38 6.19 -21.58
C LEU A 89 -8.02 5.23 -20.57
N ARG A 90 -8.74 4.19 -21.00
CA ARG A 90 -9.34 3.20 -20.07
C ARG A 90 -8.28 2.58 -19.16
N ARG A 91 -7.18 2.12 -19.75
CA ARG A 91 -6.07 1.52 -19.01
C ARG A 91 -5.34 2.54 -18.13
N TRP A 92 -5.27 3.80 -18.56
CA TRP A 92 -4.75 4.89 -17.75
C TRP A 92 -5.64 5.13 -16.54
N PHE A 93 -6.95 5.34 -16.71
CA PHE A 93 -7.88 5.58 -15.61
C PHE A 93 -7.92 4.44 -14.59
N GLU A 94 -8.01 3.18 -15.02
CA GLU A 94 -8.00 2.04 -14.09
C GLU A 94 -6.73 1.97 -13.23
N ARG A 95 -5.60 2.42 -13.78
CA ARG A 95 -4.31 2.37 -13.10
C ARG A 95 -4.03 3.63 -12.29
N GLN A 96 -4.44 4.79 -12.81
CA GLN A 96 -4.41 6.06 -12.11
C GLN A 96 -5.25 5.98 -10.84
N SER A 97 -6.47 5.44 -10.92
CA SER A 97 -7.32 5.18 -9.75
C SER A 97 -6.61 4.34 -8.67
N LYS A 98 -5.82 3.33 -9.05
CA LYS A 98 -5.05 2.52 -8.10
C LYS A 98 -3.81 3.23 -7.55
N ILE A 99 -3.22 4.15 -8.31
CA ILE A 99 -2.08 4.97 -7.89
C ILE A 99 -2.59 6.05 -6.94
N ASP A 100 -3.66 6.75 -7.30
CA ASP A 100 -4.33 7.76 -6.49
C ASP A 100 -4.85 7.13 -5.19
N GLU A 101 -5.48 5.95 -5.23
CA GLU A 101 -5.87 5.24 -4.00
C GLU A 101 -4.65 4.88 -3.12
N ARG A 102 -3.51 4.53 -3.71
CA ARG A 102 -2.28 4.29 -2.94
C ARG A 102 -1.69 5.57 -2.37
N PHE A 103 -1.68 6.63 -3.16
CA PHE A 103 -1.13 7.93 -2.83
C PHE A 103 -2.00 8.62 -1.78
N ASP A 104 -3.32 8.61 -1.92
CA ASP A 104 -4.27 9.06 -0.89
C ASP A 104 -4.14 8.22 0.37
N LYS A 105 -3.88 6.90 0.26
CA LYS A 105 -3.60 6.04 1.41
C LYS A 105 -2.19 6.16 1.97
N GLU A 106 -1.30 6.89 1.31
CA GLU A 106 0.08 7.19 1.71
C GLU A 106 0.15 8.59 2.31
N ILE A 107 -0.52 9.56 1.70
CA ILE A 107 -0.91 10.85 2.26
C ILE A 107 -1.71 10.64 3.53
N LEU A 108 -2.69 9.74 3.59
CA LEU A 108 -3.40 9.42 4.83
C LEU A 108 -2.46 8.81 5.88
N ILE A 109 -1.28 8.28 5.54
CA ILE A 109 -0.24 7.87 6.52
C ILE A 109 0.58 9.07 6.98
N LEU A 110 0.94 9.94 6.03
CA LEU A 110 1.67 11.18 6.28
C LEU A 110 0.83 12.15 7.13
N ASP A 111 -0.46 12.28 6.82
CA ASP A 111 -1.47 13.06 7.55
C ASP A 111 -1.92 12.38 8.84
N LEU A 112 -1.92 11.04 8.91
CA LEU A 112 -2.08 10.33 10.19
C LEU A 112 -0.90 10.52 11.13
N GLN A 113 0.15 11.25 10.72
CA GLN A 113 1.31 11.56 11.56
C GLN A 113 1.71 10.33 12.39
N ILE A 114 2.43 9.39 11.76
CA ILE A 114 3.36 8.55 12.50
C ILE A 114 4.43 9.49 13.10
N GLU A 115 4.03 10.28 14.08
CA GLU A 115 4.92 10.89 15.03
C GLU A 115 5.38 9.72 15.88
N LYS A 116 6.70 9.47 15.86
CA LYS A 116 7.30 8.67 16.92
C LYS A 116 6.84 9.28 18.23
N GLN A 117 6.32 8.46 19.12
CA GLN A 117 6.01 8.93 20.46
C GLN A 117 7.21 9.68 21.03
N SER A 118 6.96 10.87 21.57
CA SER A 118 8.02 11.56 22.30
C SER A 118 8.41 10.69 23.50
N ALA A 119 9.71 10.64 23.81
CA ALA A 119 10.20 9.84 24.94
C ALA A 119 9.47 10.20 26.25
N THR A 120 9.06 11.46 26.41
CA THR A 120 8.30 11.99 27.55
C THR A 120 6.87 11.48 27.65
N GLU A 121 6.14 11.35 26.54
CA GLU A 121 4.78 10.79 26.55
C GLU A 121 4.82 9.29 26.80
N LYS A 122 5.77 8.59 26.18
CA LYS A 122 5.99 7.15 26.41
C LYS A 122 6.33 6.87 27.89
N LEU A 123 7.15 7.73 28.49
CA LEU A 123 7.44 7.73 29.93
C LEU A 123 6.17 7.85 30.78
N GLN A 124 5.26 8.77 30.45
CA GLN A 124 4.01 8.96 31.19
C GLN A 124 3.08 7.75 31.08
N ASN A 125 2.93 7.18 29.89
CA ASN A 125 2.09 6.00 29.65
C ASN A 125 2.56 4.79 30.46
N ILE A 126 3.86 4.49 30.42
CA ILE A 126 4.43 3.38 31.20
C ILE A 126 4.36 3.70 32.69
N SER A 127 4.64 4.94 33.11
CA SER A 127 4.53 5.34 34.53
C SER A 127 3.12 5.16 35.07
N ARG A 128 2.09 5.45 34.28
CA ARG A 128 0.69 5.20 34.64
C ARG A 128 0.45 3.71 34.84
N ASP A 129 0.90 2.89 33.90
CA ASP A 129 0.76 1.43 33.97
C ASP A 129 1.55 0.86 35.19
N LEU A 130 2.71 1.43 35.55
CA LEU A 130 3.50 1.04 36.73
C LEU A 130 2.89 1.51 38.06
N ASN A 131 2.25 2.68 38.09
CA ASN A 131 1.57 3.18 39.28
C ASN A 131 0.31 2.34 39.60
N GLU A 132 -0.34 1.79 38.57
CA GLU A 132 -1.44 0.82 38.73
C GLU A 132 -0.97 -0.51 39.34
N ILE A 133 0.33 -0.86 39.22
CA ILE A 133 0.90 -2.11 39.73
C ILE A 133 1.08 -2.12 41.26
N GLN A 134 0.90 -1.00 41.97
CA GLN A 134 1.23 -0.86 43.41
C GLN A 134 2.59 -1.49 43.74
N ILE A 135 3.68 -0.87 43.30
CA ILE A 135 4.98 -1.12 43.92
C ILE A 135 4.86 -0.60 45.35
N GLY A 136 4.73 -1.54 46.30
CA GLY A 136 4.53 -1.25 47.72
C GLY A 136 5.52 -0.21 48.26
N GLU A 137 5.06 0.56 49.23
CA GLU A 137 5.84 1.59 49.93
C GLU A 137 7.17 1.00 50.43
N SER A 138 8.26 1.35 49.76
CA SER A 138 9.61 0.93 50.12
C SER A 138 10.60 2.01 49.70
N SER A 139 11.65 2.13 50.52
CA SER A 139 12.60 3.24 50.57
C SER A 139 13.28 3.49 49.22
N ASN A 140 13.10 4.71 48.70
CA ASN A 140 13.52 5.24 47.37
C ASN A 140 12.73 4.75 46.13
N PRO A 141 11.48 5.23 45.96
CA PRO A 141 10.60 4.89 44.83
C PRO A 141 11.21 5.15 43.45
N ASN A 142 11.99 6.24 43.31
CA ASN A 142 12.49 6.70 42.01
C ASN A 142 13.48 5.73 41.34
N GLN A 143 14.33 5.03 42.09
CA GLN A 143 15.33 4.14 41.49
C GLN A 143 14.75 2.80 41.05
N ILE A 144 13.81 2.24 41.82
CA ILE A 144 13.12 0.98 41.47
C ILE A 144 12.20 1.21 40.27
N GLN A 145 11.43 2.30 40.27
CA GLN A 145 10.56 2.67 39.13
C GLN A 145 11.38 2.88 37.85
N GLN A 146 12.53 3.57 37.92
CA GLN A 146 13.43 3.72 36.76
C GLN A 146 13.96 2.38 36.25
N LYS A 147 14.30 1.44 37.14
CA LYS A 147 14.80 0.11 36.75
C LYS A 147 13.71 -0.73 36.08
N VAL A 148 12.49 -0.73 36.62
CA VAL A 148 11.34 -1.45 36.03
C VAL A 148 10.95 -0.82 34.69
N PHE A 149 10.92 0.51 34.63
CA PHE A 149 10.67 1.27 33.39
C PHE A 149 11.68 0.93 32.30
N LYS A 150 12.97 0.94 32.62
CA LYS A 150 14.03 0.58 31.66
C LYS A 150 13.85 -0.84 31.15
N LYS A 151 13.51 -1.78 32.03
CA LYS A 151 13.26 -3.17 31.66
C LYS A 151 12.06 -3.30 30.73
N TYR A 152 11.00 -2.54 30.95
CA TYR A 152 9.83 -2.49 30.08
C TYR A 152 10.19 -2.01 28.66
N LEU A 153 10.94 -0.89 28.55
CA LEU A 153 11.43 -0.41 27.25
C LEU A 153 12.36 -1.40 26.55
N ASP A 154 13.26 -2.04 27.30
CA ASP A 154 14.19 -3.03 26.75
C ASP A 154 13.42 -4.24 26.19
N VAL A 155 12.33 -4.66 26.85
CA VAL A 155 11.46 -5.75 26.38
C VAL A 155 10.73 -5.35 25.10
N GLU A 156 10.07 -4.19 25.07
CA GLU A 156 9.37 -3.71 23.87
C GLU A 156 10.32 -3.62 22.67
N LYS A 157 11.51 -3.05 22.89
CA LYS A 157 12.55 -2.93 21.86
C LYS A 157 12.98 -4.29 21.33
N LYS A 158 13.25 -5.27 22.20
CA LYS A 158 13.61 -6.63 21.79
C LYS A 158 12.51 -7.28 20.96
N VAL A 159 11.24 -7.12 21.36
CA VAL A 159 10.11 -7.66 20.59
C VAL A 159 10.00 -6.97 19.23
N ALA A 160 10.14 -5.65 19.17
CA ALA A 160 10.13 -4.89 17.92
C ALA A 160 11.25 -5.34 16.96
N GLU A 161 12.47 -5.52 17.47
CA GLU A 161 13.62 -6.03 16.71
C GLU A 161 13.36 -7.41 16.10
N LEU A 162 12.55 -8.28 16.72
CA LEU A 162 12.15 -9.57 16.12
C LEU A 162 11.28 -9.39 14.89
N PHE A 163 10.31 -8.48 14.94
CA PHE A 163 9.46 -8.19 13.79
C PHE A 163 10.30 -7.60 12.65
N GLU A 164 11.16 -6.63 12.95
CA GLU A 164 12.04 -5.99 11.98
C GLU A 164 13.03 -6.98 11.35
N SER A 165 13.72 -7.78 12.16
CA SER A 165 14.70 -8.77 11.68
C SER A 165 14.08 -9.88 10.84
N TYR A 166 12.82 -10.25 11.12
CA TYR A 166 12.10 -11.22 10.28
C TYR A 166 11.88 -10.69 8.84
N ASN A 167 11.85 -9.36 8.65
CA ASN A 167 11.72 -8.69 7.36
C ASN A 167 10.64 -9.32 6.46
N SER A 168 9.40 -9.33 6.95
CA SER A 168 8.30 -10.02 6.27
C SER A 168 8.06 -9.47 4.84
N PRO A 169 7.96 -10.35 3.82
CA PRO A 169 7.63 -9.90 2.47
C PRO A 169 6.21 -9.35 2.36
N ASN A 170 5.33 -9.68 3.32
CA ASN A 170 3.92 -9.31 3.29
C ASN A 170 3.58 -8.06 4.10
N PHE A 171 4.46 -7.61 4.99
CA PHE A 171 4.18 -6.50 5.91
C PHE A 171 5.26 -5.43 5.85
N SER A 172 4.87 -4.17 5.98
CA SER A 172 5.72 -3.06 6.37
C SER A 172 5.55 -2.83 7.86
N ILE A 173 6.65 -2.57 8.57
CA ILE A 173 6.71 -2.56 10.03
C ILE A 173 6.97 -1.13 10.47
N TYR A 174 6.18 -0.68 11.44
CA TYR A 174 6.31 0.63 12.06
C TYR A 174 6.21 0.44 13.57
N THR A 175 7.13 1.04 14.33
CA THR A 175 7.21 0.91 15.78
C THR A 175 7.00 2.27 16.45
N ASP A 176 6.51 2.24 17.70
CA ASP A 176 6.31 3.44 18.54
C ASP A 176 5.48 4.53 17.84
N ILE A 177 4.40 4.13 17.18
CA ILE A 177 3.60 5.02 16.34
C ILE A 177 2.41 5.60 17.09
N LYS A 178 2.03 6.81 16.69
CA LYS A 178 0.77 7.44 17.04
C LYS A 178 -0.15 7.38 15.81
N ILE A 179 -1.38 6.89 15.98
CA ILE A 179 -2.40 6.87 14.92
C ILE A 179 -3.21 8.18 14.92
N ASP A 180 -3.39 8.76 16.11
CA ASP A 180 -4.00 10.08 16.35
C ASP A 180 -3.59 10.50 17.78
N LYS A 181 -3.86 11.74 18.20
CA LYS A 181 -3.45 12.33 19.49
C LYS A 181 -3.69 11.47 20.73
N LYS A 182 -4.64 10.52 20.67
CA LYS A 182 -5.05 9.66 21.78
C LYS A 182 -4.73 8.17 21.62
N TYR A 183 -4.22 7.75 20.46
CA TYR A 183 -4.08 6.34 20.13
C TYR A 183 -2.64 6.00 19.76
N ASP A 184 -1.99 5.37 20.72
CA ASP A 184 -0.62 4.88 20.62
C ASP A 184 -0.60 3.40 20.25
N VAL A 185 0.41 2.99 19.49
CA VAL A 185 0.63 1.61 19.07
C VAL A 185 2.11 1.26 19.15
N ASP A 186 2.42 0.15 19.83
CA ASP A 186 3.78 -0.32 19.98
C ASP A 186 4.35 -0.81 18.64
N ILE A 187 3.59 -1.64 17.90
CA ILE A 187 3.97 -2.07 16.53
C ILE A 187 2.75 -2.12 15.61
N LEU A 188 2.84 -1.46 14.45
CA LEU A 188 1.90 -1.59 13.34
C LEU A 188 2.55 -2.39 12.20
N LEU A 189 1.88 -3.47 11.81
CA LEU A 189 2.24 -4.29 10.66
C LEU A 189 1.24 -4.03 9.55
N ARG A 190 1.61 -3.17 8.60
CA ARG A 190 0.78 -2.82 7.45
C ARG A 190 0.96 -3.84 6.35
N SER A 191 -0.13 -4.46 5.91
CA SER A 191 -0.09 -5.39 4.79
C SER A 191 0.29 -4.67 3.49
N LYS A 192 1.26 -5.24 2.77
CA LYS A 192 1.70 -4.81 1.44
C LYS A 192 0.72 -5.25 0.33
N ASN A 193 -0.25 -6.12 0.65
CA ASN A 193 -1.22 -6.65 -0.32
C ASN A 193 -2.62 -6.90 0.30
N ASN A 194 -3.63 -7.12 -0.53
CA ASN A 194 -5.01 -7.31 -0.05
C ASN A 194 -5.27 -8.72 0.52
N LYS A 195 -4.29 -9.63 0.50
CA LYS A 195 -4.45 -11.00 1.01
C LYS A 195 -4.30 -11.06 2.53
N PHE A 196 -3.63 -10.09 3.14
CA PHE A 196 -3.45 -10.00 4.58
C PHE A 196 -4.13 -8.74 5.13
N SER A 197 -4.66 -8.88 6.34
CA SER A 197 -5.16 -7.78 7.16
C SER A 197 -3.99 -7.09 7.86
N ASP A 198 -4.10 -5.79 8.10
CA ASP A 198 -3.13 -5.06 8.90
C ASP A 198 -3.16 -5.59 10.35
N ARG A 199 -2.10 -5.38 11.14
CA ARG A 199 -2.01 -5.86 12.52
C ARG A 199 -1.53 -4.77 13.44
N ILE A 200 -2.20 -4.59 14.56
CA ILE A 200 -1.75 -3.73 15.66
C ILE A 200 -1.30 -4.66 16.78
N VAL A 201 -0.04 -4.51 17.17
CA VAL A 201 0.60 -5.26 18.24
C VAL A 201 0.70 -4.36 19.46
N GLU A 202 0.23 -4.88 20.58
CA GLU A 202 0.32 -4.29 21.91
C GLU A 202 1.15 -5.23 22.79
N ILE A 203 2.15 -4.69 23.48
CA ILE A 203 3.13 -5.43 24.28
C ILE A 203 2.97 -5.04 25.74
N LYS A 204 2.88 -6.03 26.64
CA LYS A 204 2.86 -5.81 28.08
C LYS A 204 3.90 -6.66 28.78
N TYR A 205 4.75 -6.03 29.59
CA TYR A 205 5.72 -6.71 30.42
C TYR A 205 5.28 -6.75 31.90
N PHE A 206 5.35 -7.93 32.51
CA PHE A 206 5.07 -8.16 33.94
C PHE A 206 6.28 -8.77 34.64
N SER A 207 6.80 -8.05 35.64
CA SER A 207 7.98 -8.48 36.40
C SER A 207 7.68 -9.35 37.61
N ASP A 208 6.48 -9.32 38.18
CA ASP A 208 6.16 -10.06 39.41
C ASP A 208 4.95 -10.99 39.22
N PHE A 209 3.77 -10.43 38.97
CA PHE A 209 2.53 -11.21 38.78
C PHE A 209 1.64 -10.61 37.68
N LEU A 210 0.82 -11.46 37.07
CA LEU A 210 -0.10 -11.07 36.01
C LEU A 210 -1.35 -10.43 36.61
N GLN A 211 -1.43 -9.10 36.51
CA GLN A 211 -2.56 -8.32 37.01
C GLN A 211 -3.69 -8.27 35.99
N THR A 212 -4.84 -8.87 36.33
CA THR A 212 -6.00 -8.97 35.42
C THR A 212 -6.53 -7.61 34.97
N ASN A 213 -6.61 -6.63 35.87
CA ASN A 213 -7.03 -5.26 35.56
C ASN A 213 -6.15 -4.59 34.51
N ILE A 214 -4.83 -4.82 34.53
CA ILE A 214 -3.90 -4.25 33.55
C ILE A 214 -4.04 -4.94 32.19
N LEU A 215 -4.23 -6.26 32.19
CA LEU A 215 -4.47 -7.00 30.96
C LEU A 215 -5.79 -6.55 30.30
N GLU A 216 -6.85 -6.38 31.08
CA GLU A 216 -8.14 -5.88 30.61
C GLU A 216 -8.07 -4.42 30.14
N SER A 217 -7.34 -3.55 30.86
CA SER A 217 -7.16 -2.15 30.44
C SER A 217 -6.38 -2.05 29.13
N ALA A 218 -5.34 -2.87 28.97
CA ALA A 218 -4.56 -2.98 27.73
C ALA A 218 -5.41 -3.52 26.56
N LEU A 219 -6.22 -4.56 26.78
CA LEU A 219 -7.14 -5.05 25.76
C LEU A 219 -8.22 -4.01 25.40
N ASN A 220 -8.75 -3.27 26.37
CA ASN A 220 -9.67 -2.18 26.09
C ASN A 220 -9.03 -1.08 25.24
N ARG A 221 -7.77 -0.73 25.52
CA ARG A 221 -6.98 0.19 24.70
C ARG A 221 -6.81 -0.35 23.28
N LEU A 222 -6.35 -1.60 23.14
CA LEU A 222 -6.17 -2.27 21.85
C LEU A 222 -7.48 -2.32 21.05
N ASN A 223 -8.63 -2.56 21.69
CA ASN A 223 -9.95 -2.54 21.07
C ASN A 223 -10.29 -1.14 20.51
N ARG A 224 -10.12 -0.10 21.32
CA ARG A 224 -10.40 1.29 20.91
C ARG A 224 -9.49 1.72 19.76
N THR A 225 -8.20 1.47 19.89
CA THR A 225 -7.20 1.80 18.86
C THR A 225 -7.48 1.06 17.55
N SER A 226 -7.79 -0.24 17.62
CA SER A 226 -8.11 -1.05 16.43
C SER A 226 -9.39 -0.58 15.73
N ASN A 227 -10.43 -0.22 16.48
CA ASN A 227 -11.67 0.31 15.90
C ASN A 227 -11.45 1.68 15.26
N HIS A 228 -10.65 2.54 15.90
CA HIS A 228 -10.32 3.85 15.35
C HIS A 228 -9.53 3.71 14.05
N TYR A 229 -8.51 2.85 14.03
CA TYR A 229 -7.75 2.54 12.82
C TYR A 229 -8.63 1.99 11.68
N PHE A 230 -9.55 1.07 12.00
CA PHE A 230 -10.51 0.54 11.03
C PHE A 230 -11.38 1.66 10.44
N LYS A 231 -11.91 2.56 11.27
CA LYS A 231 -12.74 3.68 10.81
C LYS A 231 -11.98 4.63 9.88
N LEU A 232 -10.71 4.90 10.16
CA LEU A 232 -9.88 5.80 9.36
C LEU A 232 -9.44 5.19 8.03
N THR A 233 -9.07 3.91 8.03
CA THR A 233 -8.43 3.26 6.88
C THR A 233 -9.39 2.37 6.08
N ASN A 234 -10.55 2.06 6.63
CA ASN A 234 -11.51 1.06 6.16
C ASN A 234 -10.87 -0.33 5.88
N LYS A 235 -9.75 -0.64 6.55
CA LYS A 235 -9.02 -1.89 6.38
C LYS A 235 -9.25 -2.84 7.53
N LYS A 236 -9.56 -4.10 7.21
CA LYS A 236 -9.63 -5.18 8.20
C LYS A 236 -8.31 -5.28 8.96
N ILE A 237 -8.43 -5.46 10.26
CA ILE A 237 -7.32 -5.54 11.20
C ILE A 237 -7.34 -6.85 11.98
N VAL A 238 -6.17 -7.33 12.37
CA VAL A 238 -5.97 -8.44 13.31
C VAL A 238 -5.19 -7.93 14.52
N PRO A 239 -5.85 -7.74 15.67
CA PRO A 239 -5.16 -7.34 16.89
C PRO A 239 -4.23 -8.45 17.40
N VAL A 240 -3.05 -8.07 17.88
CA VAL A 240 -2.06 -8.98 18.46
C VAL A 240 -1.70 -8.45 19.84
N PHE A 241 -1.80 -9.29 20.85
CA PHE A 241 -1.49 -8.94 22.24
C PHE A 241 -0.38 -9.86 22.75
N ILE A 242 0.77 -9.27 23.07
CA ILE A 242 1.95 -10.00 23.52
C ILE A 242 2.18 -9.69 24.99
N VAL A 243 2.09 -10.72 25.82
CA VAL A 243 2.37 -10.64 27.25
C VAL A 243 3.74 -11.25 27.51
N VAL A 244 4.68 -10.43 27.95
CA VAL A 244 6.03 -10.85 28.35
C VAL A 244 6.09 -10.93 29.86
N TYR A 245 6.66 -12.01 30.41
CA TYR A 245 6.72 -12.22 31.84
C TYR A 245 8.08 -12.75 32.31
N ASP A 246 8.42 -12.49 33.57
CA ASP A 246 9.56 -13.11 34.25
C ASP A 246 9.15 -14.48 34.82
N LYS A 247 9.63 -15.56 34.18
CA LYS A 247 9.34 -16.95 34.59
C LYS A 247 9.82 -17.28 36.01
N ALA A 248 10.79 -16.54 36.56
CA ALA A 248 11.25 -16.77 37.92
C ALA A 248 10.20 -16.36 38.98
N LYS A 249 9.25 -15.51 38.59
CA LYS A 249 8.28 -14.90 39.52
C LYS A 249 6.82 -15.20 39.16
N VAL A 250 6.51 -15.32 37.87
CA VAL A 250 5.18 -15.68 37.38
C VAL A 250 5.06 -17.20 37.24
N ASN A 251 4.13 -17.80 38.00
CA ASN A 251 3.88 -19.24 37.95
C ASN A 251 2.97 -19.64 36.77
N GLN A 252 3.03 -20.92 36.39
CA GLN A 252 2.26 -21.46 35.26
C GLN A 252 0.74 -21.38 35.49
N GLU A 253 0.29 -21.58 36.73
CA GLU A 253 -1.13 -21.54 37.08
C GLU A 253 -1.72 -20.15 36.86
N SER A 254 -0.99 -19.09 37.22
CA SER A 254 -1.39 -17.70 36.93
C SER A 254 -1.49 -17.45 35.43
N ILE A 255 -0.57 -18.00 34.63
CA ILE A 255 -0.61 -17.87 33.17
C ILE A 255 -1.86 -18.52 32.60
N GLU A 256 -2.17 -19.75 32.99
CA GLU A 256 -3.35 -20.47 32.49
C GLU A 256 -4.66 -19.80 32.95
N LYS A 257 -4.70 -19.29 34.19
CA LYS A 257 -5.83 -18.49 34.69
C LYS A 257 -6.02 -17.22 33.85
N SER A 258 -4.95 -16.47 33.61
CA SER A 258 -5.00 -15.26 32.78
C SER A 258 -5.43 -15.57 31.35
N LYS A 259 -4.90 -16.64 30.71
CA LYS A 259 -5.34 -17.07 29.38
C LYS A 259 -6.84 -17.32 29.33
N LYS A 260 -7.39 -18.04 30.33
CA LYS A 260 -8.83 -18.31 30.40
C LYS A 260 -9.64 -17.02 30.52
N GLN A 261 -9.26 -16.12 31.43
CA GLN A 261 -9.92 -14.83 31.62
C GLN A 261 -9.90 -13.97 30.34
N LEU A 262 -8.74 -13.86 29.68
CA LEU A 262 -8.64 -13.10 28.42
C LEU A 262 -9.48 -13.73 27.31
N SER A 263 -9.54 -15.07 27.25
CA SER A 263 -10.39 -15.77 26.28
C SER A 263 -11.88 -15.50 26.50
N GLU A 264 -12.32 -15.34 27.76
CA GLU A 264 -13.71 -15.00 28.08
C GLU A 264 -13.99 -13.54 27.74
N PHE A 265 -13.10 -12.62 28.14
CA PHE A 265 -13.20 -11.20 27.86
C PHE A 265 -13.28 -10.89 26.35
N THR A 266 -12.51 -11.59 25.53
CA THR A 266 -12.40 -11.30 24.09
C THR A 266 -13.53 -11.87 23.23
N LYS A 267 -14.30 -12.86 23.73
CA LYS A 267 -15.36 -13.54 22.97
C LYS A 267 -16.47 -12.62 22.50
N GLU A 268 -16.83 -11.61 23.29
CA GLU A 268 -17.97 -10.72 23.00
C GLU A 268 -17.58 -9.53 22.11
N ILE A 269 -16.30 -9.37 21.80
CA ILE A 269 -15.77 -8.21 21.08
C ILE A 269 -15.52 -8.58 19.61
N ASP A 270 -16.29 -7.99 18.69
CA ASP A 270 -16.26 -8.33 17.26
C ASP A 270 -14.86 -8.21 16.62
N ILE A 271 -14.13 -7.14 16.94
CA ILE A 271 -12.77 -6.93 16.41
C ILE A 271 -11.75 -7.96 16.93
N PHE A 272 -12.07 -8.65 18.03
CA PHE A 272 -11.25 -9.68 18.64
C PHE A 272 -11.57 -11.11 18.19
N LYS A 273 -12.51 -11.31 17.26
CA LYS A 273 -12.74 -12.64 16.65
C LYS A 273 -11.49 -13.29 16.06
N ARG A 274 -10.50 -12.47 15.65
CA ARG A 274 -9.21 -12.93 15.12
C ARG A 274 -8.02 -12.51 15.99
N ILE A 275 -8.25 -12.09 17.24
CA ILE A 275 -7.15 -11.66 18.13
C ILE A 275 -6.15 -12.81 18.29
N LYS A 276 -4.87 -12.45 18.34
CA LYS A 276 -3.80 -13.37 18.72
C LYS A 276 -3.20 -12.94 20.04
N ILE A 277 -3.18 -13.85 21.01
CA ILE A 277 -2.64 -13.59 22.34
C ILE A 277 -1.49 -14.56 22.57
N GLU A 278 -0.30 -14.04 22.83
CA GLU A 278 0.91 -14.83 23.05
C GLU A 278 1.53 -14.48 24.40
N PHE A 279 1.95 -15.50 25.14
CA PHE A 279 2.67 -15.35 26.41
C PHE A 279 4.11 -15.79 26.21
N ILE A 280 5.06 -14.91 26.49
CA ILE A 280 6.48 -15.12 26.20
C ILE A 280 7.29 -14.90 27.48
N ASP A 281 8.14 -15.85 27.84
CA ASP A 281 9.13 -15.67 28.90
C ASP A 281 10.19 -14.66 28.43
N GLU A 282 10.56 -13.70 29.29
CA GLU A 282 11.51 -12.64 28.98
C GLU A 282 12.87 -13.15 28.46
N ASN A 283 13.30 -14.32 28.94
CA ASN A 283 14.56 -14.94 28.53
C ASN A 283 14.45 -15.68 27.19
N SER A 284 13.23 -15.93 26.74
CA SER A 284 12.91 -16.67 25.51
C SER A 284 12.46 -15.77 24.36
N ILE A 285 12.46 -14.43 24.55
CA ILE A 285 12.05 -13.45 23.51
C ILE A 285 12.80 -13.71 22.20
N SER A 286 14.12 -13.85 22.23
CA SER A 286 14.95 -14.03 21.03
C SER A 286 14.60 -15.29 20.21
N GLY A 287 13.97 -16.29 20.82
CA GLY A 287 13.53 -17.53 20.16
C GLY A 287 12.08 -17.51 19.69
N PHE A 288 11.34 -16.42 19.90
CA PHE A 288 9.93 -16.33 19.54
C PHE A 288 9.73 -16.29 18.01
N ASP A 289 8.97 -17.24 17.48
CA ASP A 289 8.62 -17.28 16.06
C ASP A 289 7.49 -16.30 15.75
N VAL A 290 7.83 -15.10 15.29
CA VAL A 290 6.86 -14.07 14.87
C VAL A 290 5.89 -14.57 13.78
N LYS A 291 6.19 -15.64 13.04
CA LYS A 291 5.26 -16.20 12.06
C LYS A 291 3.97 -16.71 12.70
N SER A 292 3.99 -17.13 13.96
CA SER A 292 2.79 -17.58 14.70
C SER A 292 1.70 -16.51 14.66
N VAL A 293 2.10 -15.25 14.89
CA VAL A 293 1.20 -14.11 14.88
C VAL A 293 0.94 -13.59 13.47
N LEU A 294 1.84 -13.80 12.50
CA LEU A 294 1.68 -13.32 11.12
C LEU A 294 0.84 -14.21 10.18
N LYS A 295 0.47 -15.44 10.60
CA LYS A 295 -0.44 -16.32 9.83
C LYS A 295 -1.84 -15.71 9.63
N LYS A 296 -2.49 -16.06 8.52
CA LYS A 296 -3.85 -15.61 8.15
C LYS A 296 -4.87 -15.88 9.25
#